data_AF-A0A223H5H1-F1
#
_entry.id   AF-A0A223H5H1-F1
#
_cell.length_a   1.000
_cell.length_b   1.000
_cell.length_c   1.000
_cell.angle_alpha   90.00
_cell.angle_beta   90.00
_cell.angle_gamma   90.00
#
_symmetry.space_group_name_H-M   'P 1'
#
loop_
_entity.id
_entity.type
_entity.pdbx_description
1 polymer ?
#
loop_
_entity_poly.entity_id
_entity_poly.type
_entity_poly.pdbx_seq_one_letter_code
_entity_poly.pdbx_strand_id
1 'polypeptide(L)' 'MTLCPACQAIELHKLGAPGHALLRITDTQRLKPAKAAAITVSTFVCQTCGTFWTYRDQKDGPEQGWQR' A
#
# COMPACT_ATOMS: atom_id res chain seq x y z
N MET A 1 17.59 3.03 6.47
CA MET A 1 17.38 2.79 5.03
C MET A 1 16.78 4.04 4.42
N THR A 2 17.42 4.61 3.41
CA THR A 2 16.93 5.80 2.70
C THR A 2 15.95 5.35 1.62
N LEU A 3 14.79 6.00 1.54
CA LEU A 3 13.83 5.75 0.45
C LEU A 3 14.46 6.16 -0.88
N CYS A 4 14.21 5.39 -1.94
CA CYS A 4 14.54 5.88 -3.29
C CYS A 4 13.59 7.03 -3.67
N PRO A 5 13.96 7.90 -4.64
CA PRO A 5 13.14 9.04 -5.06
C PRO A 5 11.71 8.64 -5.44
N ALA A 6 11.54 7.47 -6.06
CA ALA A 6 10.22 6.97 -6.43
C ALA A 6 9.36 6.55 -5.22
N CYS A 7 9.97 5.99 -4.17
CA CYS A 7 9.27 5.72 -2.92
C CYS A 7 8.92 7.01 -2.16
N GLN A 8 9.75 8.04 -2.25
CA GLN A 8 9.47 9.35 -1.63
C GLN A 8 8.30 10.08 -2.33
N ALA A 9 8.07 9.80 -3.61
CA ALA A 9 6.98 10.38 -4.39
C ALA A 9 5.63 9.70 -4.17
N ILE A 10 5.55 8.61 -3.41
CA ILE A 10 4.28 7.93 -3.12
C ILE A 10 3.43 8.81 -2.19
N GLU A 11 2.21 9.12 -2.62
CA GLU A 11 1.23 9.80 -1.78
C GLU A 11 0.62 8.82 -0.75
N LEU A 12 0.92 9.06 0.52
CA LEU A 12 0.36 8.31 1.64
C LEU A 12 -1.12 8.64 1.86
N HIS A 13 -1.87 7.69 2.41
CA HIS A 13 -3.25 7.89 2.87
C HIS A 13 -4.25 8.35 1.80
N LYS A 14 -3.93 8.14 0.51
CA LYS A 14 -4.75 8.56 -0.62
C LYS A 14 -5.20 7.35 -1.44
N LEU A 15 -6.51 7.12 -1.50
CA LEU A 15 -7.08 6.05 -2.30
C LEU A 15 -6.82 6.29 -3.80
N GLY A 16 -6.42 5.25 -4.50
CA GLY A 16 -6.17 5.30 -5.94
C GLY A 16 -4.90 6.06 -6.33
N ALA A 17 -4.11 6.52 -5.35
CA ALA A 17 -2.81 7.11 -5.64
C ALA A 17 -1.90 6.07 -6.34
N PRO A 18 -1.19 6.47 -7.40
CA PRO A 18 -0.29 5.55 -8.09
C PRO A 18 0.88 5.21 -7.16
N GLY A 19 1.16 3.90 -7.03
CA GLY A 19 2.47 3.45 -6.58
C GLY A 19 3.52 3.71 -7.66
N HIS A 20 4.77 3.30 -7.42
CA HIS A 20 5.80 3.39 -8.44
C HIS A 20 6.09 2.03 -9.11
N ALA A 21 6.63 2.07 -10.33
CA ALA A 21 6.76 0.90 -11.20
C ALA A 21 7.65 -0.25 -10.70
N LEU A 22 8.53 -0.01 -9.71
CA LEU A 22 9.45 -1.03 -9.17
C LEU A 22 8.95 -1.61 -7.85
N LEU A 23 7.70 -1.34 -7.45
CA LEU A 23 7.03 -2.06 -6.39
C LEU A 23 6.60 -3.43 -6.90
N ARG A 24 7.08 -4.49 -6.23
CA ARG A 24 6.64 -5.85 -6.51
C ARG A 24 5.70 -6.32 -5.42
N ILE A 25 4.53 -6.81 -5.80
CA ILE A 25 3.60 -7.41 -4.86
C ILE A 25 4.20 -8.69 -4.28
N THR A 26 4.08 -8.84 -2.97
CA THR A 26 4.60 -9.96 -2.18
C THR A 26 3.47 -10.75 -1.56
N ASP A 27 2.42 -10.05 -1.11
CA ASP A 27 1.24 -10.67 -0.51
C ASP A 27 -0.02 -9.86 -0.84
N THR A 28 -1.18 -10.51 -0.79
CA THR A 28 -2.48 -9.87 -0.91
C THR A 28 -3.46 -10.55 0.00
N GLN A 29 -3.96 -9.81 0.98
CA GLN A 29 -4.89 -10.28 1.98
C GLN A 29 -6.23 -9.60 1.80
N ARG A 30 -7.29 -10.38 1.73
CA ARG A 30 -8.65 -9.85 1.73
C ARG A 30 -9.31 -10.15 3.06
N LEU A 31 -9.56 -9.11 3.84
CA LEU A 31 -10.23 -9.18 5.12
C LEU A 31 -11.71 -8.83 4.91
N LYS A 32 -12.61 -9.66 5.44
CA LYS A 32 -14.05 -9.36 5.50
C LYS A 32 -14.49 -9.31 6.96
N PRO A 33 -14.43 -8.14 7.62
CA PRO A 33 -14.96 -7.99 8.96
C PRO A 33 -16.49 -8.15 8.93
N ALA A 34 -17.06 -8.80 9.94
CA ALA A 34 -18.50 -9.15 9.98
C ALA A 34 -19.47 -7.95 9.90
N LYS A 35 -19.00 -6.73 10.21
CA LYS A 35 -19.81 -5.49 10.23
C LYS A 35 -19.21 -4.34 9.43
N ALA A 36 -18.22 -4.60 8.57
CA ALA A 36 -17.57 -3.55 7.78
C ALA A 36 -17.43 -3.97 6.32
N ALA A 37 -17.12 -2.99 5.47
CA ALA A 37 -16.76 -3.25 4.08
C ALA A 37 -15.54 -4.19 4.01
N ALA A 38 -15.44 -4.95 2.93
CA ALA A 38 -14.25 -5.74 2.68
C ALA A 38 -13.03 -4.82 2.56
N ILE A 39 -11.92 -5.22 3.17
CA ILE A 39 -10.65 -4.53 3.13
C ILE A 39 -9.68 -5.42 2.35
N THR A 40 -9.03 -4.87 1.32
CA THR A 40 -7.96 -5.56 0.62
C THR A 40 -6.64 -4.90 0.96
N VAL A 41 -5.74 -5.66 1.57
CA VAL A 41 -4.41 -5.22 1.96
C VAL A 41 -3.41 -5.89 1.03
N SER A 42 -2.72 -5.10 0.22
CA SER A 42 -1.71 -5.58 -0.70
C SER A 42 -0.34 -5.13 -0.21
N THR A 43 0.57 -6.09 0.01
CA THR A 43 1.93 -5.81 0.49
C THR A 43 2.89 -5.86 -0.68
N PHE A 44 3.75 -4.86 -0.78
CA PHE A 44 4.72 -4.67 -1.83
C PHE A 44 6.11 -4.51 -1.24
N VAL A 45 7.12 -4.86 -2.02
CA VAL A 45 8.52 -4.55 -1.72
C VAL A 45 9.13 -3.79 -2.89
N CYS A 46 9.79 -2.67 -2.59
CA CYS A 46 10.52 -1.91 -3.59
C CYS A 46 11.77 -2.68 -4.01
N GLN A 47 11.88 -3.02 -5.29
CA GLN A 47 13.05 -3.72 -5.83
C GLN A 47 14.31 -2.84 -5.88
N THR A 48 14.18 -1.53 -5.65
CA THR A 48 15.32 -0.59 -5.65
C THR A 48 15.92 -0.39 -4.26
N CYS A 49 15.09 -0.12 -3.25
CA CYS A 49 15.54 0.23 -1.91
C CYS A 49 15.15 -0.81 -0.84
N GLY A 50 14.44 -1.87 -1.22
CA GLY A 50 13.98 -2.92 -0.30
C GLY A 50 12.88 -2.48 0.67
N THR A 51 12.36 -1.26 0.55
CA THR A 51 11.30 -0.76 1.44
C THR A 51 10.00 -1.51 1.20
N PHE A 52 9.38 -1.96 2.28
CA PHE A 52 8.04 -2.53 2.26
C PHE A 52 6.98 -1.44 2.22
N TRP A 53 5.96 -1.67 1.42
CA TRP A 53 4.83 -0.79 1.22
C TRP A 53 3.55 -1.60 1.34
N THR A 54 2.54 -1.03 1.96
CA THR A 54 1.23 -1.63 2.09
C THR A 54 0.21 -0.71 1.42
N TYR A 55 -0.60 -1.25 0.52
CA TYR A 55 -1.75 -0.54 -0.02
C TYR A 55 -3.02 -1.13 0.54
N ARG A 56 -3.82 -0.32 1.22
CA ARG A 56 -5.11 -0.73 1.76
C ARG A 56 -6.24 -0.14 0.93
N ASP A 57 -6.87 -1.01 0.16
CA ASP A 57 -8.14 -0.75 -0.48
C ASP A 57 -9.27 -1.03 0.52
N GLN A 58 -9.73 0.04 1.16
CA GLN A 58 -10.92 0.03 2.02
C GLN A 58 -11.78 1.23 1.68
N LYS A 59 -13.09 1.09 1.90
CA LYS A 59 -14.05 2.18 1.62
C LYS A 59 -13.91 3.34 2.62
N ASP A 60 -13.77 3.00 3.90
CA ASP A 60 -13.78 3.95 5.01
C ASP A 60 -12.66 3.57 5.99
N GLY A 61 -11.83 4.54 6.40
CA GLY A 61 -10.80 4.34 7.41
C GLY A 61 -9.56 5.22 7.20
N PRO A 62 -8.86 5.62 8.29
CA PRO A 62 -7.67 6.48 8.20
C PRO A 62 -6.47 5.79 7.56
N GLU A 63 -6.53 4.46 7.45
CA GLU A 63 -5.46 3.63 6.90
C GLU A 63 -5.60 3.39 5.39
N GLN A 64 -6.55 4.07 4.72
CA GLN A 64 -6.83 3.91 3.29
C GLN A 64 -5.66 4.37 2.41
N GLY A 65 -5.34 3.64 1.35
CA GLY A 65 -4.27 4.01 0.41
C GLY A 65 -2.90 3.45 0.79
N TRP A 66 -1.83 4.13 0.36
CA TRP A 66 -0.45 3.70 0.61
C TRP A 66 0.01 4.00 2.04
N GLN A 67 0.71 3.03 2.61
CA GLN A 67 1.34 3.07 3.92
C GLN A 67 2.69 2.35 3.87
N ARG A 68 3.58 2.68 4.80
CA ARG A 68 4.92 2.09 4.91
C ARG A 68 5.10 1.51 6.30
#